data_AF-A0A852K5W0-F1
#
_entry.id   AF-A0A852K5W0-F1
#
_cell.length_a   1.000
_cell.length_b   1.000
_cell.length_c   1.000
_cell.angle_alpha   90.00
_cell.angle_beta   90.00
_cell.angle_gamma   90.00
#
_symmetry.space_group_name_H-M   'P 1'
#
loop_
_entity.id
_entity.type
_entity.pdbx_description
1 polymer ?
#
loop_
_entity_poly.entity_id
_entity_poly.type
_entity_poly.pdbx_seq_one_letter_code
_entity_poly.pdbx_strand_id
1 'polypeptide(L)' 'TPTLEYYSGYSAQDLHPLVKRLNFLLTYQPRDKLNAVRSKYSHRVFFEVAKVTPMDMLKLEETLTSS' A
#
# COMPACT_ATOMS: atom_id res chain seq x y z
N THR A 1 -11.33 11.12 4.95
CA THR A 1 -12.80 11.10 5.21
C THR A 1 -12.99 11.37 6.68
N PRO A 2 -13.85 12.34 7.06
CA PRO A 2 -13.94 12.80 8.45
C PRO A 2 -14.21 11.68 9.47
N THR A 3 -15.03 10.69 9.09
CA THR A 3 -15.33 9.53 9.94
C THR A 3 -14.09 8.68 10.27
N LEU A 4 -13.23 8.39 9.29
CA LEU A 4 -12.05 7.56 9.53
C LEU A 4 -11.02 8.31 10.38
N GLU A 5 -10.83 9.60 10.13
CA GLU A 5 -9.94 10.46 10.93
C GLU A 5 -10.43 10.54 12.38
N TYR A 6 -11.75 10.70 12.59
CA TYR A 6 -12.36 10.70 13.93
C TYR A 6 -12.13 9.40 14.70
N TYR A 7 -12.35 8.23 14.07
CA TYR A 7 -12.22 6.95 14.76
C TYR A 7 -10.79 6.41 14.84
N SER A 8 -9.91 6.77 13.89
CA SER A 8 -8.51 6.31 13.88
C SER A 8 -7.55 7.25 14.61
N GLY A 9 -7.90 8.54 14.72
CA GLY A 9 -7.04 9.58 15.27
C GLY A 9 -5.91 10.03 14.33
N TYR A 10 -5.85 9.50 13.10
CA TYR A 10 -4.84 9.88 12.11
C TYR A 10 -5.47 10.70 10.98
N SER A 11 -4.83 11.82 10.64
CA SER A 11 -5.08 12.51 9.38
C SER A 11 -4.49 11.74 8.20
N ALA A 12 -4.90 12.08 6.98
CA ALA A 12 -4.28 11.50 5.79
C ALA A 12 -2.76 11.77 5.75
N GLN A 13 -2.35 12.98 6.12
CA GLN A 13 -0.96 13.44 6.10
C GLN A 13 -0.07 12.64 7.07
N ASP A 14 -0.59 12.27 8.24
CA ASP A 14 0.12 11.42 9.21
C ASP A 14 0.50 10.05 8.62
N LEU A 15 -0.31 9.57 7.66
CA LEU A 15 -0.11 8.26 7.03
C LEU A 15 0.83 8.31 5.82
N HIS A 16 1.18 9.50 5.29
CA HIS A 16 2.00 9.62 4.07
C HIS A 16 3.33 8.84 4.14
N PRO A 17 4.15 8.94 5.22
CA PRO A 17 5.40 8.18 5.31
C PRO A 17 5.18 6.67 5.30
N LEU A 18 4.10 6.20 5.95
CA LEU A 18 3.73 4.79 6.02
C LEU A 18 3.30 4.27 4.65
N VAL A 19 2.45 5.01 3.94
CA VAL A 19 1.98 4.66 2.59
C VAL A 19 3.16 4.51 1.62
N LYS A 20 4.11 5.47 1.64
CA LYS A 20 5.34 5.41 0.83
C LYS A 20 6.15 4.16 1.14
N ARG A 21 6.38 3.87 2.43
CA ARG A 21 7.13 2.68 2.84
C ARG A 21 6.46 1.39 2.40
N LEU A 22 5.14 1.27 2.55
CA LEU A 22 4.40 0.08 2.12
C LEU A 22 4.46 -0.10 0.61
N ASN A 23 4.25 0.96 -0.17
CA ASN A 23 4.36 0.88 -1.62
C ASN A 23 5.78 0.49 -2.05
N PHE A 24 6.81 0.98 -1.36
CA PHE A 24 8.21 0.62 -1.65
C PHE A 24 8.46 -0.87 -1.41
N LEU A 25 7.93 -1.44 -0.32
CA LEU A 25 8.05 -2.86 -0.03
C LEU A 25 7.35 -3.73 -1.09
N LEU A 26 6.24 -3.27 -1.65
CA LEU A 26 5.54 -4.01 -2.69
C LEU A 26 6.24 -3.92 -4.05
N THR A 27 6.87 -2.78 -4.36
CA THR A 27 7.47 -2.50 -5.67
C THR A 27 8.91 -3.01 -5.78
N TYR A 28 9.75 -2.80 -4.76
CA TYR A 28 11.20 -2.95 -4.88
C TYR A 28 11.81 -4.01 -3.97
N GLN A 29 11.08 -4.53 -2.98
CA GLN A 29 11.69 -5.50 -2.07
C GLN A 29 11.89 -6.87 -2.75
N PRO A 30 13.00 -7.59 -2.45
CA PRO A 30 13.21 -8.93 -2.96
C PRO A 30 12.05 -9.84 -2.56
N ARG A 31 11.43 -10.48 -3.55
CA ARG A 31 10.23 -11.31 -3.39
C ARG A 31 10.43 -12.40 -2.33
N ASP A 32 11.67 -12.86 -2.14
CA ASP A 32 12.02 -13.97 -1.26
C ASP A 32 11.57 -13.80 0.19
N LYS A 33 11.55 -12.58 0.72
CA LYS A 33 11.10 -12.32 2.11
C LYS A 33 9.58 -12.26 2.25
N LEU A 34 8.84 -12.04 1.15
CA LEU A 34 7.38 -11.87 1.14
C LEU A 34 6.64 -12.92 0.32
N ASN A 35 7.35 -13.94 -0.18
CA ASN A 35 6.80 -14.96 -1.08
C ASN A 35 5.60 -15.69 -0.47
N ALA A 36 5.65 -16.08 0.81
CA ALA A 36 4.53 -16.77 1.47
C ALA A 36 3.26 -15.90 1.49
N VAL A 37 3.40 -14.61 1.81
CA VAL A 37 2.30 -13.63 1.82
C VAL A 37 1.77 -13.45 0.39
N ARG A 38 2.66 -13.20 -0.58
CA ARG A 38 2.26 -13.01 -1.97
C ARG A 38 1.53 -14.23 -2.53
N SER A 39 2.00 -15.44 -2.25
CA SER A 39 1.35 -16.69 -2.67
C SER A 39 -0.04 -16.85 -2.06
N LYS A 40 -0.19 -16.59 -0.75
CA LYS A 40 -1.50 -16.62 -0.08
C LYS A 40 -2.49 -15.67 -0.73
N TYR A 41 -2.12 -14.41 -0.91
CA TYR A 41 -3.01 -13.37 -1.45
C TYR A 41 -3.12 -13.36 -2.99
N SER A 42 -2.36 -14.19 -3.70
CA SER A 42 -2.54 -14.46 -5.14
C SER A 42 -3.60 -15.53 -5.40
N HIS A 43 -4.07 -16.22 -4.35
CA HIS A 43 -5.08 -17.25 -4.47
C HIS A 43 -6.48 -16.65 -4.68
N ARG A 44 -7.35 -17.36 -5.43
CA ARG A 44 -8.70 -16.89 -5.79
C ARG A 44 -9.62 -16.62 -4.59
N VAL A 45 -9.44 -17.34 -3.49
CA VAL A 45 -10.17 -17.11 -2.23
C VAL A 45 -9.90 -15.70 -1.66
N PHE A 46 -8.75 -15.12 -1.98
CA PHE A 46 -8.38 -13.75 -1.61
C PHE A 46 -8.48 -12.79 -2.80
N PHE A 47 -9.31 -13.12 -3.80
CA PHE A 47 -9.55 -12.29 -4.99
C PHE A 47 -8.28 -11.96 -5.79
N GLU A 48 -7.24 -12.77 -5.61
CA GLU A 48 -5.94 -12.60 -6.30
C GLU A 48 -5.32 -11.21 -6.13
N VAL A 49 -5.62 -10.51 -5.03
CA VAL A 49 -5.23 -9.10 -4.81
C VAL A 49 -3.72 -8.86 -4.90
N ALA A 50 -2.89 -9.85 -4.60
CA ALA A 50 -1.43 -9.71 -4.73
C ALA A 50 -0.90 -9.75 -6.18
N LYS A 51 -1.76 -9.98 -7.17
CA LYS A 51 -1.45 -9.85 -8.60
C LYS A 51 -1.65 -8.42 -9.13
N VAL A 52 -2.29 -7.55 -8.36
CA VAL A 52 -2.48 -6.14 -8.73
C VAL A 52 -1.12 -5.43 -8.72
N THR A 53 -0.84 -4.66 -9.78
CA THR A 53 0.40 -3.88 -9.87
C THR A 53 0.38 -2.75 -8.84
N PRO A 54 1.42 -2.61 -7.99
CA PRO A 54 1.56 -1.47 -7.10
C PRO A 54 1.61 -0.13 -7.84
N MET A 55 1.37 0.97 -7.13
CA MET A 55 1.44 2.30 -7.74
C MET A 55 2.89 2.67 -8.03
N ASP A 56 3.12 3.33 -9.17
CA ASP A 56 4.43 3.92 -9.45
C ASP A 56 4.80 4.96 -8.38
N MET A 57 6.09 5.05 -8.02
CA MET A 57 6.53 5.94 -6.94
C MET A 57 6.36 7.42 -7.27
N LEU A 58 6.62 7.85 -8.51
CA LEU A 58 6.45 9.25 -8.89
C LEU A 58 4.96 9.62 -8.83
N LYS A 59 4.12 8.74 -9.38
CA LYS A 59 2.66 8.91 -9.31
C LYS A 59 2.16 8.93 -7.86
N LEU A 60 2.71 8.09 -6.99
CA LEU A 60 2.35 8.09 -5.58
C LEU A 60 2.72 9.42 -4.91
N GLU A 61 3.94 9.92 -5.13
CA GLU A 61 4.40 11.19 -4.59
C GLU A 61 3.51 12.38 -5.03
N GLU A 62 3.13 12.42 -6.32
CA GLU A 62 2.17 13.41 -6.83
C GLU A 62 0.82 13.32 -6.11
N THR A 63 0.26 12.13 -5.93
CA THR A 63 -1.04 11.97 -5.24
C THR A 63 -1.02 12.39 -3.78
N LEU A 64 0.10 12.17 -3.08
CA LEU A 64 0.26 12.53 -1.67
C LEU A 64 0.56 14.01 -1.47
N THR A 65 1.07 14.71 -2.49
CA THR A 65 1.37 16.15 -2.42
C THR A 65 0.23 17.02 -2.94
N SER A 66 -0.66 16.47 -3.76
CA SER A 66 -1.88 17.13 -4.23
C SER A 66 -3.05 17.07 -3.25
N SER A 67 -2.92 16.32 -2.15
CA SER A 67 -3.96 16.06 -1.14
C SER A 67 -3.73 16.86 0.14
#